data_AF-A0A383CJ54-F1
#
_entry.id   AF-A0A383CJ54-F1
#
_cell.length_a   1.000
_cell.length_b   1.000
_cell.length_c   1.000
_cell.angle_alpha   90.00
_cell.angle_beta   90.00
_cell.angle_gamma   90.00
#
_symmetry.space_group_name_H-M   'P 1'
#
loop_
_entity.id
_entity.type
_entity.pdbx_description
1 polymer ?
#
loop_
_entity_poly.entity_id
_entity_poly.type
_entity_poly.pdbx_seq_one_letter_code
_entity_poly.pdbx_strand_id
1 'polypeptide(L)'
;PTGDAARDELLDIYLKWVPREKIITTNLWSSELSKLVANAFLAQRISSINSIAAICEATEAEVIEVADAVGRDSRIGRKFLNAGVGFGGSCFRKDILNLVYLCEHYKLDDIAQFWNSVIEINDNQMERFVNRILETMFRNLVDKKIAMFGFAFKPDTGDTRDAPAIYICKRLLEERARLSITDPQAIPSAQKDLAGIDDKAEFMKDPYDAAKGAHALALITEWAEYRDLDYQKIFNSMSK
;
A
#
# COMPACT_ATOMS: atom_id res chain seq x y z
N PRO A 1 -22.50 -36.87 -1.06
CA PRO A 1 -22.39 -36.31 0.31
C PRO A 1 -23.22 -35.04 0.41
N THR A 2 -24.13 -34.93 1.38
CA THR A 2 -24.84 -33.67 1.66
C THR A 2 -23.83 -32.59 2.05
N GLY A 3 -24.13 -31.32 1.79
CA GLY A 3 -23.23 -30.20 2.15
C GLY A 3 -22.85 -30.20 3.63
N ASP A 4 -23.76 -30.65 4.50
CA ASP A 4 -23.51 -30.81 5.93
C ASP A 4 -22.47 -31.88 6.25
N ALA A 5 -22.52 -33.05 5.60
CA ALA A 5 -21.54 -34.11 5.82
C ALA A 5 -20.12 -33.68 5.41
N ALA A 6 -20.01 -32.94 4.30
CA ALA A 6 -18.72 -32.39 3.86
C ALA A 6 -18.19 -31.31 4.82
N ARG A 7 -19.07 -30.45 5.33
CA ARG A 7 -18.72 -29.47 6.37
C ARG A 7 -18.20 -30.16 7.63
N ASP A 8 -18.88 -31.21 8.08
CA ASP A 8 -18.54 -31.88 9.34
C ASP A 8 -17.18 -32.59 9.26
N GLU A 9 -16.87 -33.24 8.13
CA GLU A 9 -15.53 -33.80 7.89
C GLU A 9 -14.45 -32.70 7.92
N LEU A 10 -14.71 -31.53 7.33
CA LEU A 10 -13.77 -30.40 7.37
C LEU A 10 -13.61 -29.84 8.78
N LEU A 11 -14.69 -29.80 9.57
CA LEU A 11 -14.64 -29.41 10.98
C LEU A 11 -13.74 -30.35 11.77
N ASP A 12 -13.89 -31.66 11.61
CA ASP A 12 -13.09 -32.67 12.33
C ASP A 12 -11.59 -32.53 12.04
N ILE A 13 -11.23 -32.13 10.82
CA ILE A 13 -9.84 -31.81 10.48
C ILE A 13 -9.34 -30.60 11.28
N TYR A 14 -10.04 -29.47 11.24
CA TYR A 14 -9.60 -28.23 11.88
C TYR A 14 -9.63 -28.29 13.42
N LEU A 15 -10.57 -29.05 13.99
CA LEU A 15 -10.70 -29.21 15.44
C LEU A 15 -9.49 -29.91 16.09
N LYS A 16 -8.61 -30.52 15.30
CA LYS A 16 -7.33 -31.07 15.79
C LYS A 16 -6.38 -29.99 16.35
N TRP A 17 -6.51 -28.74 15.92
CA TRP A 17 -5.63 -27.64 16.37
C TRP A 17 -6.32 -26.26 16.52
N VAL A 18 -7.57 -26.11 16.08
CA VAL A 18 -8.34 -24.85 16.22
C VAL A 18 -9.50 -25.05 17.20
N PRO A 19 -9.59 -24.23 18.27
CA PRO A 19 -10.73 -24.25 19.18
C PRO A 19 -12.06 -24.01 18.45
N ARG A 20 -13.11 -24.76 18.82
CA ARG A 20 -14.42 -24.74 18.13
C ARG A 20 -15.02 -23.34 18.06
N GLU A 21 -14.85 -22.52 19.09
CA GLU A 21 -15.37 -21.15 19.18
C GLU A 21 -14.76 -20.19 18.16
N LYS A 22 -13.62 -20.55 17.56
CA LYS A 22 -12.98 -19.78 16.47
C LYS A 22 -13.40 -20.24 15.08
N ILE A 23 -14.18 -21.32 14.97
CA ILE A 23 -14.65 -21.84 13.68
C ILE A 23 -16.09 -21.40 13.45
N ILE A 24 -16.30 -20.63 12.38
CA ILE A 24 -17.62 -20.17 11.96
C ILE A 24 -18.06 -21.01 10.77
N THR A 25 -19.24 -21.62 10.86
CA THR A 25 -19.88 -22.35 9.77
C THR A 25 -21.02 -21.53 9.20
N THR A 26 -21.09 -21.40 7.89
CA THR A 26 -22.13 -20.65 7.19
C THR A 26 -22.44 -21.30 5.84
N ASN A 27 -23.40 -20.75 5.08
CA ASN A 27 -23.67 -21.20 3.72
C ASN A 27 -22.56 -20.73 2.75
N LEU A 28 -22.50 -21.35 1.57
CA LEU A 28 -21.45 -21.10 0.57
C LEU A 28 -21.32 -19.61 0.20
N TRP A 29 -22.41 -18.98 -0.21
CA TRP A 29 -22.43 -17.58 -0.62
C TRP A 29 -21.98 -16.63 0.48
N SER A 30 -22.42 -16.86 1.73
CA SER A 30 -22.00 -16.07 2.88
C SER A 30 -20.51 -16.27 3.18
N SER A 31 -19.96 -17.47 2.99
CA SER A 31 -18.54 -17.72 3.17
C SER A 31 -17.69 -16.99 2.12
N GLU A 32 -18.08 -17.06 0.85
CA GLU A 32 -17.37 -16.41 -0.26
C GLU A 32 -17.40 -14.88 -0.13
N LEU A 33 -18.60 -14.32 0.10
CA LEU A 33 -18.77 -12.88 0.25
C LEU A 33 -18.02 -12.34 1.48
N SER A 34 -18.02 -13.07 2.60
CA SER A 34 -17.31 -12.65 3.82
C SER A 34 -15.82 -12.40 3.57
N LYS A 35 -15.18 -13.16 2.67
CA LYS A 35 -13.77 -12.95 2.36
C LYS A 35 -13.52 -11.65 1.59
N LEU A 36 -14.34 -11.37 0.58
CA LEU A 36 -14.27 -10.12 -0.19
C LEU A 36 -14.53 -8.91 0.71
N VAL A 37 -15.60 -8.98 1.51
CA VAL A 37 -16.01 -7.90 2.42
C VAL A 37 -14.96 -7.65 3.49
N ALA A 38 -14.37 -8.68 4.10
CA ALA A 38 -13.32 -8.48 5.11
C ALA A 38 -12.11 -7.70 4.55
N ASN A 39 -11.66 -8.04 3.33
CA ASN A 39 -10.57 -7.33 2.68
C ASN A 39 -10.97 -5.90 2.27
N ALA A 40 -12.21 -5.71 1.79
CA ALA A 40 -12.74 -4.39 1.45
C ALA A 40 -12.81 -3.46 2.67
N PHE A 41 -13.24 -3.95 3.83
CA PHE A 41 -13.26 -3.18 5.08
C PHE A 41 -11.86 -2.80 5.57
N LEU A 42 -10.86 -3.69 5.44
CA LEU A 42 -9.47 -3.37 5.80
C LEU A 42 -8.89 -2.28 4.90
N ALA A 43 -9.09 -2.40 3.59
CA ALA A 43 -8.65 -1.41 2.61
C ALA A 43 -9.39 -0.08 2.77
N GLN A 44 -10.70 -0.11 3.04
CA GLN A 44 -11.51 1.07 3.32
C GLN A 44 -10.92 1.87 4.48
N ARG A 45 -10.53 1.22 5.59
CA ARG A 45 -9.92 1.93 6.73
C ARG A 45 -8.63 2.66 6.34
N ILE A 46 -7.79 2.04 5.50
CA ILE A 46 -6.57 2.68 4.99
C ILE A 46 -6.94 3.88 4.10
N SER A 47 -7.84 3.73 3.13
CA SER A 47 -8.29 4.85 2.30
C SER A 47 -8.94 5.95 3.10
N SER A 48 -9.74 5.62 4.12
CA SER A 48 -10.35 6.60 5.03
C SER A 48 -9.30 7.39 5.79
N ILE A 49 -8.30 6.74 6.41
CA ILE A 49 -7.28 7.51 7.14
C ILE A 49 -6.36 8.31 6.19
N ASN A 50 -6.11 7.80 4.98
CA ASN A 50 -5.36 8.54 3.95
C ASN A 50 -6.13 9.80 3.48
N SER A 51 -7.46 9.74 3.35
CA SER A 51 -8.23 10.94 3.01
C SER A 51 -8.20 11.97 4.14
N ILE A 52 -8.20 11.53 5.40
CA ILE A 52 -7.98 12.41 6.55
C ILE A 52 -6.57 12.99 6.56
N ALA A 53 -5.55 12.23 6.15
CA ALA A 53 -4.17 12.72 6.03
C ALA A 53 -4.09 13.95 5.10
N ALA A 54 -4.79 13.91 3.95
CA ALA A 54 -4.84 15.06 3.05
C ALA A 54 -5.52 16.30 3.67
N ILE A 55 -6.53 16.10 4.53
CA ILE A 55 -7.15 17.19 5.29
C ILE A 55 -6.17 17.74 6.33
N CYS A 56 -5.43 16.85 7.02
CA CYS A 56 -4.40 17.25 7.98
C CYS A 56 -3.30 18.08 7.31
N GLU A 57 -2.81 17.68 6.14
CA GLU A 57 -1.82 18.43 5.36
C GLU A 57 -2.33 19.80 4.88
N ALA A 58 -3.63 19.92 4.58
CA ALA A 58 -4.26 21.19 4.19
C ALA A 58 -4.60 22.11 5.39
N THR A 59 -4.43 21.60 6.60
CA THR A 59 -4.70 22.29 7.86
C THR A 59 -3.46 22.22 8.75
N GLU A 60 -3.61 22.43 10.06
CA GLU A 60 -2.52 22.31 11.03
C GLU A 60 -2.68 21.05 11.92
N ALA A 61 -3.58 20.14 11.53
CA ALA A 61 -3.79 18.89 12.26
C ALA A 61 -2.73 17.85 11.91
N GLU A 62 -2.49 16.88 12.80
CA GLU A 62 -1.57 15.77 12.57
C GLU A 62 -2.30 14.42 12.49
N VAL A 63 -2.08 13.69 11.40
CA VAL A 63 -2.82 12.46 11.10
C VAL A 63 -2.54 11.34 12.11
N ILE A 64 -1.32 11.24 12.66
CA ILE A 64 -0.98 10.26 13.69
C ILE A 64 -1.77 10.54 14.98
N GLU A 65 -1.90 11.80 15.37
CA GLU A 65 -2.68 12.21 16.54
C GLU A 65 -4.17 11.93 16.35
N VAL A 66 -4.71 12.29 15.18
CA VAL A 66 -6.11 12.02 14.81
C VAL A 66 -6.37 10.51 14.80
N ALA A 67 -5.50 9.72 14.20
CA ALA A 67 -5.60 8.26 14.15
C ALA A 67 -5.60 7.62 15.55
N ASP A 68 -4.74 8.07 16.47
CA ASP A 68 -4.74 7.58 17.84
C ASP A 68 -6.02 7.98 18.58
N ALA A 69 -6.48 9.22 18.41
CA ALA A 69 -7.69 9.72 19.05
C ALA A 69 -8.93 8.92 18.63
N VAL A 70 -9.16 8.74 17.33
CA VAL A 70 -10.32 7.96 16.83
C VAL A 70 -10.17 6.46 17.12
N GLY A 71 -8.95 5.93 17.06
CA GLY A 71 -8.66 4.53 17.33
C GLY A 71 -8.85 4.10 18.78
N ARG A 72 -8.92 5.06 19.74
CA ARG A 72 -9.25 4.79 21.16
C ARG A 72 -10.71 4.39 21.36
N ASP A 73 -11.61 4.77 20.45
CA ASP A 73 -12.97 4.26 20.47
C ASP A 73 -12.95 2.76 20.12
N SER A 74 -13.35 1.91 21.05
CA SER A 74 -13.32 0.45 20.87
C SER A 74 -14.21 -0.07 19.75
N ARG A 75 -15.20 0.73 19.29
CA ARG A 75 -16.04 0.40 18.13
C ARG A 75 -15.31 0.59 16.81
N ILE A 76 -14.29 1.45 16.79
CA ILE A 76 -13.42 1.71 15.64
C ILE A 76 -12.15 0.85 15.74
N GLY A 77 -11.47 0.87 16.89
CA GLY A 77 -10.21 0.18 17.14
C GLY A 77 -9.01 0.79 16.41
N ARG A 78 -7.79 0.46 16.84
CA ARG A 78 -6.53 1.08 16.39
C ARG A 78 -5.91 0.49 15.12
N LYS A 79 -6.29 -0.73 14.73
CA LYS A 79 -5.65 -1.44 13.62
C LYS A 79 -6.04 -0.82 12.27
N PHE A 80 -5.13 -0.86 11.29
CA PHE A 80 -5.37 -0.36 9.93
C PHE A 80 -5.74 1.13 9.87
N LEU A 81 -5.18 1.94 10.78
CA LEU A 81 -5.34 3.40 10.80
C LEU A 81 -3.99 4.13 10.63
N ASN A 82 -3.00 3.48 10.03
CA ASN A 82 -1.74 4.14 9.69
C ASN A 82 -1.89 4.73 8.29
N ALA A 83 -1.86 6.07 8.19
CA ALA A 83 -1.79 6.74 6.91
C ALA A 83 -0.43 6.51 6.24
N GLY A 84 -0.41 6.54 4.91
CA GLY A 84 0.81 6.31 4.13
C GLY A 84 0.64 6.71 2.66
N VAL A 85 1.54 6.21 1.82
CA VAL A 85 1.55 6.49 0.37
C VAL A 85 0.42 5.80 -0.41
N GLY A 86 -0.19 4.78 0.18
CA GLY A 86 -1.24 3.95 -0.41
C GLY A 86 -1.10 2.50 0.03
N PHE A 87 -2.16 1.70 -0.08
CA PHE A 87 -2.07 0.25 0.08
C PHE A 87 -1.72 -0.43 -1.25
N GLY A 88 -1.11 -1.60 -1.15
CA GLY A 88 -0.86 -2.50 -2.28
C GLY A 88 -1.11 -3.96 -1.95
N GLY A 89 -0.43 -4.85 -2.68
CA GLY A 89 -0.55 -6.29 -2.52
C GLY A 89 -1.70 -6.88 -3.34
N SER A 90 -1.57 -8.16 -3.71
CA SER A 90 -2.48 -8.84 -4.64
C SER A 90 -3.93 -9.04 -4.18
N CYS A 91 -4.26 -8.63 -2.96
CA CYS A 91 -5.53 -8.97 -2.31
C CYS A 91 -6.51 -7.80 -2.32
N PHE A 92 -6.13 -6.61 -1.82
CA PHE A 92 -7.11 -5.53 -1.60
C PHE A 92 -7.72 -5.00 -2.89
N ARG A 93 -6.91 -4.50 -3.83
CA ARG A 93 -7.40 -3.95 -5.10
C ARG A 93 -8.23 -4.99 -5.85
N LYS A 94 -7.68 -6.20 -6.02
CA LYS A 94 -8.36 -7.31 -6.70
C LYS A 94 -9.70 -7.67 -6.06
N ASP A 95 -9.77 -7.85 -4.75
CA ASP A 95 -10.99 -8.30 -4.08
C ASP A 95 -12.06 -7.20 -4.07
N ILE A 96 -11.67 -5.92 -3.94
CA ILE A 96 -12.61 -4.80 -4.07
C ILE A 96 -13.14 -4.69 -5.49
N LEU A 97 -12.30 -4.79 -6.51
CA LEU A 97 -12.77 -4.75 -7.90
C LEU A 97 -13.70 -5.92 -8.24
N ASN A 98 -13.46 -7.11 -7.68
CA ASN A 98 -14.41 -8.22 -7.77
C ASN A 98 -15.74 -7.90 -7.07
N LEU A 99 -15.72 -7.24 -5.91
CA LEU A 99 -16.92 -6.81 -5.20
C LEU A 99 -17.70 -5.76 -6.01
N VAL A 100 -17.01 -4.78 -6.60
CA VAL A 100 -17.60 -3.77 -7.50
C VAL A 100 -18.28 -4.45 -8.69
N TYR A 101 -17.57 -5.35 -9.37
CA TYR A 101 -18.11 -6.12 -10.50
C TYR A 101 -19.35 -6.96 -10.09
N LEU A 102 -19.33 -7.56 -8.90
CA LEU A 102 -20.48 -8.30 -8.37
C LEU A 102 -21.69 -7.37 -8.14
N CYS A 103 -21.46 -6.17 -7.59
CA CYS A 103 -22.52 -5.16 -7.41
C CYS A 103 -23.12 -4.74 -8.75
N GLU A 104 -22.29 -4.45 -9.76
CA GLU A 104 -22.73 -4.10 -11.12
C GLU A 104 -23.55 -5.23 -11.76
N HIS A 105 -23.11 -6.48 -11.61
CA HIS A 105 -23.83 -7.66 -12.10
C HIS A 105 -25.26 -7.74 -11.55
N TYR A 106 -25.43 -7.42 -10.27
CA TYR A 106 -26.74 -7.38 -9.60
C TYR A 106 -27.47 -6.03 -9.74
N LYS A 107 -26.95 -5.08 -10.53
CA LYS A 107 -27.52 -3.75 -10.77
C LYS A 107 -27.64 -2.89 -9.49
N LEU A 108 -26.63 -3.00 -8.64
CA LEU A 108 -26.47 -2.21 -7.40
C LEU A 108 -25.41 -1.12 -7.61
N ASP A 109 -25.70 -0.21 -8.55
CA ASP A 109 -24.71 0.74 -9.07
C ASP A 109 -24.22 1.73 -7.99
N ASP A 110 -25.09 2.11 -7.04
CA ASP A 110 -24.75 2.96 -5.90
C ASP A 110 -23.75 2.28 -4.94
N ILE A 111 -23.91 0.96 -4.72
CA ILE A 111 -23.01 0.16 -3.90
C ILE A 111 -21.68 -0.09 -4.63
N ALA A 112 -21.73 -0.31 -5.95
CA ALA A 112 -20.54 -0.43 -6.79
C ALA A 112 -19.70 0.86 -6.72
N GLN A 113 -20.34 2.02 -6.87
CA GLN A 113 -19.69 3.32 -6.76
C GLN A 113 -19.04 3.53 -5.39
N PHE A 114 -19.73 3.15 -4.31
CA PHE A 114 -19.19 3.25 -2.95
C PHE A 114 -17.88 2.47 -2.80
N TRP A 115 -17.84 1.20 -3.20
CA TRP A 115 -16.63 0.40 -3.09
C TRP A 115 -15.53 0.82 -4.07
N ASN A 116 -15.90 1.31 -5.26
CA ASN A 116 -14.93 1.86 -6.21
C ASN A 116 -14.23 3.11 -5.65
N SER A 117 -14.95 3.94 -4.87
CA SER A 117 -14.35 5.13 -4.24
C SER A 117 -13.18 4.79 -3.29
N VAL A 118 -13.18 3.60 -2.69
CA VAL A 118 -12.06 3.12 -1.86
C VAL A 118 -10.78 2.99 -2.69
N ILE A 119 -10.91 2.49 -3.92
CA ILE A 119 -9.81 2.37 -4.88
C ILE A 119 -9.37 3.74 -5.40
N GLU A 120 -10.32 4.58 -5.79
CA GLU A 120 -10.04 5.94 -6.29
C GLU A 120 -9.31 6.78 -5.25
N ILE A 121 -9.69 6.71 -3.97
CA ILE A 121 -8.98 7.41 -2.89
C ILE A 121 -7.54 6.90 -2.76
N ASN A 122 -7.31 5.59 -2.90
CA ASN A 122 -5.96 5.02 -2.85
C ASN A 122 -5.09 5.47 -4.03
N ASP A 123 -5.66 5.49 -5.24
CA ASP A 123 -4.96 5.97 -6.44
C ASP A 123 -4.63 7.46 -6.33
N ASN A 124 -5.59 8.26 -5.85
CA ASN A 124 -5.37 9.68 -5.58
C ASN A 124 -4.34 9.94 -4.48
N GLN A 125 -4.21 9.04 -3.49
CA GLN A 125 -3.19 9.16 -2.44
C GLN A 125 -1.78 8.99 -3.01
N MET A 126 -1.57 7.99 -3.87
CA MET A 126 -0.28 7.78 -4.54
C MET A 126 0.07 8.97 -5.45
N GLU A 127 -0.91 9.50 -6.17
CA GLU A 127 -0.73 10.66 -7.03
C GLU A 127 -0.46 11.96 -6.24
N ARG A 128 -1.12 12.16 -5.08
CA ARG A 128 -0.80 13.27 -4.16
C ARG A 128 0.65 13.21 -3.70
N PHE A 129 1.15 12.02 -3.37
CA PHE A 129 2.55 11.84 -2.97
C PHE A 129 3.53 12.23 -4.08
N VAL A 130 3.28 11.82 -5.33
CA VAL A 130 4.07 12.23 -6.50
C VAL A 130 4.03 13.75 -6.68
N ASN A 131 2.85 14.35 -6.62
CA ASN A 131 2.68 15.80 -6.75
C ASN A 131 3.43 16.58 -5.67
N ARG A 132 3.46 16.07 -4.43
CA ARG A 132 4.24 16.68 -3.35
C ARG A 132 5.73 16.71 -3.66
N ILE A 133 6.27 15.64 -4.24
CA ILE A 133 7.67 15.59 -4.71
C ILE A 133 7.90 16.63 -5.80
N LEU A 134 7.01 16.70 -6.80
CA LEU A 134 7.08 17.67 -7.89
C LEU A 134 7.09 19.11 -7.37
N GLU A 135 6.16 19.46 -6.48
CA GLU A 135 6.03 20.80 -5.91
C GLU A 135 7.25 21.18 -5.08
N THR A 136 7.73 20.27 -4.23
CA THR A 136 8.95 20.46 -3.44
C THR A 136 10.17 20.67 -4.34
N MET A 137 10.17 20.10 -5.54
CA MET A 137 11.23 20.20 -6.54
C MET A 137 10.98 21.30 -7.59
N PHE A 138 10.22 22.34 -7.26
CA PHE A 138 9.95 23.49 -8.13
C PHE A 138 9.31 23.10 -9.48
N ARG A 139 8.50 22.03 -9.48
CA ARG A 139 7.80 21.48 -10.65
C ARG A 139 8.72 21.10 -11.81
N ASN A 140 9.95 20.69 -11.50
CA ASN A 140 10.90 20.19 -12.49
C ASN A 140 11.73 19.06 -11.88
N LEU A 141 11.57 17.85 -12.42
CA LEU A 141 12.34 16.67 -12.05
C LEU A 141 13.35 16.22 -13.10
N VAL A 142 13.49 16.95 -14.21
CA VAL A 142 14.41 16.59 -15.31
C VAL A 142 15.82 16.39 -14.75
N ASP A 143 16.32 15.17 -14.88
CA ASP A 143 17.63 14.70 -14.43
C ASP A 143 17.90 14.82 -12.91
N LYS A 144 16.89 15.17 -12.11
CA LYS A 144 16.98 15.11 -10.66
C LYS A 144 16.96 13.66 -10.21
N LYS A 145 18.02 13.26 -9.52
CA LYS A 145 18.10 11.97 -8.82
C LYS A 145 17.20 11.94 -7.58
N ILE A 146 16.32 10.95 -7.47
CA ILE A 146 15.49 10.66 -6.29
C ILE A 146 15.84 9.25 -5.81
N ALA A 147 16.18 9.12 -4.52
CA ALA A 147 16.41 7.83 -3.89
C ALA A 147 15.10 7.25 -3.39
N MET A 148 14.71 6.08 -3.91
CA MET A 148 13.48 5.38 -3.56
C MET A 148 13.80 4.30 -2.53
N PHE A 149 13.36 4.51 -1.29
CA PHE A 149 13.58 3.59 -0.16
C PHE A 149 12.35 2.69 -0.01
N GLY A 150 12.50 1.45 -0.45
CA GLY A 150 11.42 0.46 -0.48
C GLY A 150 10.75 0.36 -1.85
N PHE A 151 10.44 -0.87 -2.22
CA PHE A 151 9.73 -1.22 -3.45
C PHE A 151 8.66 -2.31 -3.22
N ALA A 152 8.84 -3.16 -2.21
CA ALA A 152 7.82 -4.12 -1.80
C ALA A 152 6.52 -3.41 -1.37
N PHE A 153 5.37 -4.08 -1.48
CA PHE A 153 4.09 -3.46 -1.09
C PHE A 153 3.93 -3.28 0.44
N LYS A 154 4.75 -3.97 1.23
CA LYS A 154 4.85 -3.89 2.70
C LYS A 154 6.23 -4.46 3.14
N PRO A 155 6.68 -4.24 4.37
CA PRO A 155 7.89 -4.86 4.89
C PRO A 155 7.78 -6.40 4.99
N ASP A 156 8.94 -7.04 5.16
CA ASP A 156 9.14 -8.48 5.36
C ASP A 156 8.68 -9.36 4.18
N THR A 157 8.64 -8.82 2.97
CA THR A 157 8.37 -9.58 1.74
C THR A 157 9.06 -8.97 0.52
N GLY A 158 9.40 -9.80 -0.47
CA GLY A 158 9.83 -9.37 -1.81
C GLY A 158 8.70 -9.24 -2.84
N ASP A 159 7.44 -9.34 -2.39
CA ASP A 159 6.25 -9.22 -3.25
C ASP A 159 5.99 -7.75 -3.60
N THR A 160 5.82 -7.48 -4.88
CA THR A 160 5.63 -6.16 -5.47
C THR A 160 4.28 -6.00 -6.16
N ARG A 161 3.44 -7.03 -6.16
CA ARG A 161 2.12 -6.97 -6.84
C ARG A 161 1.28 -5.82 -6.28
N ASP A 162 0.81 -4.95 -7.18
CA ASP A 162 0.09 -3.71 -6.84
C ASP A 162 0.83 -2.83 -5.81
N ALA A 163 2.16 -2.90 -5.70
CA ALA A 163 2.91 -2.07 -4.77
C ALA A 163 2.82 -0.57 -5.16
N PRO A 164 2.60 0.34 -4.20
CA PRO A 164 2.59 1.78 -4.48
C PRO A 164 3.87 2.27 -5.17
N ALA A 165 5.01 1.66 -4.84
CA ALA A 165 6.30 1.97 -5.45
C ALA A 165 6.29 1.84 -6.99
N ILE A 166 5.57 0.86 -7.55
CA ILE A 166 5.48 0.69 -9.01
C ILE A 166 4.84 1.93 -9.64
N TYR A 167 3.70 2.38 -9.09
CA TYR A 167 3.00 3.56 -9.61
C TYR A 167 3.86 4.82 -9.46
N ILE A 168 4.39 5.06 -8.26
CA ILE A 168 5.18 6.24 -7.94
C ILE A 168 6.44 6.30 -8.81
N CYS A 169 7.19 5.21 -8.96
CA CYS A 169 8.38 5.16 -9.80
C CYS A 169 8.04 5.45 -11.27
N LYS A 170 6.96 4.86 -11.81
CA LYS A 170 6.52 5.12 -13.20
C LYS A 170 6.22 6.60 -13.42
N ARG A 171 5.44 7.22 -12.54
CA ARG A 171 5.09 8.65 -12.63
C ARG A 171 6.33 9.54 -12.54
N LEU A 172 7.27 9.25 -11.64
CA LEU A 172 8.50 10.04 -11.53
C LEU A 172 9.43 9.88 -12.76
N LEU A 173 9.47 8.70 -13.37
CA LEU A 173 10.20 8.48 -14.63
C LEU A 173 9.55 9.20 -15.82
N GLU A 174 8.21 9.24 -15.87
CA GLU A 174 7.45 10.06 -16.86
C GLU A 174 7.85 11.55 -16.77
N GLU A 175 8.07 12.04 -15.55
CA GLU A 175 8.56 13.40 -15.25
C GLU A 175 10.09 13.56 -15.45
N ARG A 176 10.74 12.57 -16.09
CA ARG A 176 12.18 12.54 -16.44
C ARG A 176 13.14 12.59 -15.25
N ALA A 177 12.68 12.18 -14.06
CA ALA A 177 13.54 11.97 -12.92
C ALA A 177 14.53 10.82 -13.16
N ARG A 178 15.64 10.83 -12.42
CA ARG A 178 16.52 9.67 -12.26
C ARG A 178 16.18 8.98 -10.95
N LEU A 179 15.98 7.67 -10.96
CA LEU A 179 15.64 6.93 -9.75
C LEU A 179 16.79 6.04 -9.32
N SER A 180 17.10 6.03 -8.03
CA SER A 180 17.95 5.00 -7.42
C SER A 180 17.14 4.26 -6.38
N ILE A 181 16.79 3.02 -6.70
CA ILE A 181 15.84 2.20 -5.95
C ILE A 181 16.62 1.24 -5.07
N THR A 182 16.26 1.21 -3.79
CA THR A 182 16.77 0.26 -2.81
C THR A 182 15.63 -0.44 -2.10
N ASP A 183 15.74 -1.75 -1.93
CA ASP A 183 14.83 -2.58 -1.15
C ASP A 183 15.58 -3.83 -0.65
N PRO A 184 15.45 -4.23 0.63
CA PRO A 184 16.14 -5.41 1.15
C PRO A 184 15.77 -6.73 0.44
N GLN A 185 14.54 -6.85 -0.10
CA GLN A 185 14.02 -8.12 -0.61
C GLN A 185 13.41 -8.03 -2.03
N ALA A 186 13.06 -6.85 -2.52
CA ALA A 186 12.27 -6.68 -3.75
C ALA A 186 13.06 -6.17 -4.96
N ILE A 187 14.39 -5.99 -4.88
CA ILE A 187 15.19 -5.48 -6.02
C ILE A 187 15.01 -6.32 -7.31
N PRO A 188 15.05 -7.67 -7.29
CA PRO A 188 14.83 -8.44 -8.51
C PRO A 188 13.42 -8.24 -9.11
N SER A 189 12.40 -8.15 -8.25
CA SER A 189 11.02 -7.87 -8.66
C SER A 189 10.91 -6.46 -9.25
N ALA A 190 11.54 -5.47 -8.61
CA ALA A 190 11.56 -4.08 -9.05
C ALA A 190 12.17 -3.91 -10.45
N GLN A 191 13.29 -4.60 -10.72
CA GLN A 191 13.91 -4.64 -12.05
C GLN A 191 12.95 -5.16 -13.11
N LYS A 192 12.19 -6.20 -12.79
CA LYS A 192 11.20 -6.78 -13.69
C LYS A 192 10.00 -5.84 -13.91
N ASP A 193 9.48 -5.25 -12.85
CA ASP A 193 8.28 -4.40 -12.90
C ASP A 193 8.52 -3.06 -13.61
N LEU A 194 9.77 -2.58 -13.64
CA LEU A 194 10.19 -1.37 -14.34
C LEU A 194 10.91 -1.64 -15.67
N ALA A 195 11.06 -2.89 -16.07
CA ALA A 195 11.73 -3.25 -17.32
C ALA A 195 11.02 -2.62 -18.53
N GLY A 196 11.80 -1.96 -19.40
CA GLY A 196 11.31 -1.36 -20.64
C GLY A 196 10.60 -0.02 -20.50
N ILE A 197 10.66 0.61 -19.32
CA ILE A 197 10.05 1.92 -19.06
C ILE A 197 11.05 3.05 -19.32
N ASP A 198 12.18 3.04 -18.60
CA ASP A 198 13.25 4.04 -18.77
C ASP A 198 14.56 3.49 -18.17
N ASP A 199 15.68 3.73 -18.86
CA ASP A 199 17.02 3.32 -18.42
C ASP A 199 17.55 4.18 -17.24
N LYS A 200 16.82 5.22 -16.84
CA LYS A 200 17.15 6.10 -15.71
C LYS A 200 16.82 5.53 -14.33
N ALA A 201 16.35 4.29 -14.23
CA ALA A 201 16.16 3.57 -12.98
C ALA A 201 17.39 2.70 -12.64
N GLU A 202 18.14 3.08 -11.61
CA GLU A 202 19.26 2.33 -11.06
C GLU A 202 18.81 1.55 -9.82
N PHE A 203 19.33 0.33 -9.64
CA PHE A 203 18.95 -0.54 -8.53
C PHE A 203 20.16 -0.82 -7.65
N MET A 204 20.04 -0.51 -6.35
CA MET A 204 21.14 -0.57 -5.40
C MET A 204 20.71 -1.31 -4.13
N LYS A 205 21.56 -2.21 -3.63
CA LYS A 205 21.30 -2.92 -2.37
C LYS A 205 21.53 -2.03 -1.16
N ASP A 206 22.55 -1.19 -1.19
CA ASP A 206 22.91 -0.33 -0.07
C ASP A 206 22.10 1.00 -0.14
N PRO A 207 21.30 1.33 0.89
CA PRO A 207 20.57 2.60 0.95
C PRO A 207 21.49 3.83 0.97
N TYR A 208 22.72 3.72 1.48
CA TYR A 208 23.70 4.82 1.45
C TYR A 208 24.15 5.13 0.02
N ASP A 209 24.38 4.10 -0.80
CA ASP A 209 24.73 4.27 -2.21
C ASP A 209 23.55 4.82 -3.01
N ALA A 210 22.33 4.34 -2.72
CA ALA A 210 21.11 4.87 -3.32
C ALA A 210 20.99 6.38 -3.08
N ALA A 211 21.17 6.84 -1.84
CA ALA A 211 21.02 8.24 -1.49
C ALA A 211 22.14 9.17 -2.02
N LYS A 212 23.31 8.63 -2.39
CA LYS A 212 24.45 9.43 -2.85
C LYS A 212 24.11 10.29 -4.07
N GLY A 213 24.26 11.60 -3.95
CA GLY A 213 23.94 12.59 -4.99
C GLY A 213 22.45 12.73 -5.30
N ALA A 214 21.56 12.14 -4.49
CA ALA A 214 20.12 12.33 -4.62
C ALA A 214 19.71 13.74 -4.17
N HIS A 215 18.68 14.29 -4.80
CA HIS A 215 18.05 15.57 -4.43
C HIS A 215 16.92 15.35 -3.41
N ALA A 216 16.30 14.17 -3.43
CA ALA A 216 15.30 13.75 -2.46
C ALA A 216 15.47 12.26 -2.11
N LEU A 217 14.98 11.92 -0.93
CA LEU A 217 14.75 10.56 -0.48
C LEU A 217 13.24 10.37 -0.31
N ALA A 218 12.67 9.38 -0.99
CA ALA A 218 11.27 8.99 -0.88
C ALA A 218 11.18 7.63 -0.19
N LEU A 219 10.70 7.63 1.06
CA LEU A 219 10.44 6.41 1.82
C LEU A 219 9.05 5.88 1.45
N ILE A 220 9.01 4.74 0.78
CA ILE A 220 7.78 4.13 0.25
C ILE A 220 7.35 2.92 1.08
N THR A 221 8.32 2.12 1.53
CA THR A 221 8.07 0.89 2.33
C THR A 221 8.83 0.97 3.65
N GLU A 222 8.11 0.75 4.75
CA GLU A 222 8.56 0.95 6.13
C GLU A 222 9.41 -0.19 6.70
N TRP A 223 10.46 -0.59 5.96
CA TRP A 223 11.44 -1.57 6.44
C TRP A 223 12.09 -1.10 7.75
N ALA A 224 12.17 -1.99 8.75
CA ALA A 224 12.76 -1.67 10.04
C ALA A 224 14.21 -1.18 9.91
N GLU A 225 14.98 -1.75 8.98
CA GLU A 225 16.37 -1.40 8.67
C GLU A 225 16.55 0.08 8.30
N TYR A 226 15.53 0.72 7.73
CA TYR A 226 15.61 2.13 7.35
C TYR A 226 15.53 3.09 8.52
N ARG A 227 14.93 2.66 9.65
CA ARG A 227 14.76 3.51 10.83
C ARG A 227 16.08 3.90 11.49
N ASP A 228 17.04 2.98 11.49
CA ASP A 228 18.29 3.10 12.24
C ASP A 228 19.49 3.53 11.38
N LEU A 229 19.24 4.03 10.17
CA LEU A 229 20.29 4.53 9.27
C LEU A 229 20.91 5.84 9.80
N ASP A 230 22.19 6.05 9.47
CA ASP A 230 22.87 7.32 9.72
C ASP A 230 22.42 8.36 8.69
N TYR A 231 21.32 9.05 9.02
CA TYR A 231 20.76 10.11 8.18
C TYR A 231 21.68 11.33 8.03
N GLN A 232 22.61 11.56 8.96
CA GLN A 232 23.59 12.65 8.83
C GLN A 232 24.61 12.31 7.74
N LYS A 233 25.08 11.06 7.70
CA LYS A 233 25.92 10.55 6.61
C LYS A 233 25.19 10.58 5.27
N ILE A 234 23.92 10.18 5.23
CA ILE A 234 23.09 10.27 4.02
C ILE A 234 22.99 11.72 3.55
N PHE A 235 22.59 12.65 4.42
CA PHE A 235 22.44 14.07 4.11
C PHE A 235 23.75 14.66 3.56
N ASN A 236 24.89 14.33 4.16
CA ASN A 236 26.20 14.80 3.70
C ASN A 236 26.58 14.28 2.30
N SER A 237 25.97 13.19 1.84
CA SER A 237 26.22 12.58 0.53
C SER A 237 25.24 13.05 -0.56
N MET A 238 24.14 13.71 -0.19
CA MET A 238 23.10 14.19 -1.09
C MET A 238 23.50 15.47 -1.84
N SER A 239 22.81 15.75 -2.94
CA SER A 239 22.97 17.00 -3.70
C SER A 239 22.34 18.16 -2.92
N LYS A 240 23.01 19.32 -2.94
CA LYS A 240 22.62 20.54 -2.23
C LYS A 240 21.95 21.55 -3.16
#